data_AF-A0A3N5VXH3-F1
#
_entry.id   AF-A0A3N5VXH3-F1
#
_cell.length_a   1.000
_cell.length_b   1.000
_cell.length_c   1.000
_cell.angle_alpha   90.00
_cell.angle_beta   90.00
_cell.angle_gamma   90.00
#
_symmetry.space_group_name_H-M   'P 1'
#
loop_
_entity.id
_entity.type
_entity.pdbx_description
1 polymer ?
#
loop_
_entity_poly.entity_id
_entity_poly.type
_entity_poly.pdbx_seq_one_letter_code
_entity_poly.pdbx_strand_id
1 'polypeptide(L)'
;IVDFTNVPVGSHVLGNVGPDEPFGGGVPGQDFPVADPSSTGQIIQFRVVPALAPDPTTPPRYLKLPAIPALPAASVTRPLALLEHMSEFFADAPAEAMLGTVEGDPNTGVGTLAHKMWSEPVTENPAVGATEVWEFYNATADAHPMHIHEIVFEVVNRQEIFVDEMGMSAQVVPGSTPVGPEPWERGLKDTVIAYPGQVTRVRATFKVPGQFVWHCHIVEHEDNEMMRPFRIGPVQPGQPPDGTM
;
A
#
# COMPACT_ATOMS: atom_id res chain seq x y z
N ILE A 1 -17.70 -4.55 -10.28
CA ILE A 1 -18.93 -5.05 -10.97
C ILE A 1 -19.60 -6.01 -10.01
N VAL A 2 -20.89 -5.82 -9.72
CA VAL A 2 -21.67 -6.76 -8.92
C VAL A 2 -22.70 -7.38 -9.86
N ASP A 3 -22.67 -8.70 -10.04
CA ASP A 3 -23.53 -9.43 -11.00
C ASP A 3 -24.43 -10.40 -10.24
N PHE A 4 -25.75 -10.14 -10.26
CA PHE A 4 -26.76 -10.97 -9.61
C PHE A 4 -27.46 -11.95 -10.58
N THR A 5 -27.03 -12.04 -11.85
CA THR A 5 -27.71 -12.84 -12.90
C THR A 5 -27.96 -14.29 -12.48
N ASN A 6 -27.01 -14.90 -11.75
CA ASN A 6 -27.09 -16.28 -11.27
C ASN A 6 -27.16 -16.36 -9.74
N VAL A 7 -27.57 -15.29 -9.08
CA VAL A 7 -27.72 -15.25 -7.61
C VAL A 7 -29.20 -15.50 -7.27
N PRO A 8 -29.52 -16.54 -6.46
CA PRO A 8 -30.91 -16.83 -6.10
C PRO A 8 -31.59 -15.66 -5.38
N VAL A 9 -32.92 -15.56 -5.49
CA VAL A 9 -33.72 -14.64 -4.67
C VAL A 9 -33.49 -14.94 -3.19
N GLY A 10 -33.26 -13.90 -2.39
CA GLY A 10 -33.00 -14.04 -0.97
C GLY A 10 -32.00 -13.03 -0.43
N SER A 11 -31.50 -13.34 0.76
CA SER A 11 -30.52 -12.53 1.48
C SER A 11 -29.13 -13.15 1.33
N HIS A 12 -28.17 -12.37 0.84
CA HIS A 12 -26.78 -12.79 0.64
C HIS A 12 -25.85 -11.80 1.31
N VAL A 13 -24.98 -12.29 2.19
CA VAL A 13 -24.00 -11.44 2.90
C VAL A 13 -22.67 -11.52 2.19
N LEU A 14 -22.10 -10.36 1.86
CA LEU A 14 -20.68 -10.23 1.52
C LEU A 14 -19.88 -10.34 2.81
N GLY A 15 -19.11 -11.41 2.94
CA GLY A 15 -18.28 -11.65 4.12
C GLY A 15 -16.92 -10.99 4.04
N ASN A 16 -16.37 -10.60 5.19
CA ASN A 16 -14.96 -10.29 5.35
C ASN A 16 -14.19 -11.61 5.55
N VAL A 17 -13.25 -11.90 4.66
CA VAL A 17 -12.39 -13.10 4.75
C VAL A 17 -10.98 -12.77 5.26
N GLY A 18 -10.71 -11.51 5.61
CA GLY A 18 -9.54 -11.14 6.38
C GLY A 18 -9.66 -11.57 7.85
N PRO A 19 -8.60 -11.39 8.65
CA PRO A 19 -8.61 -11.73 10.07
C PRO A 19 -9.26 -10.65 10.96
N ASP A 20 -9.52 -10.99 12.23
CA ASP A 20 -9.93 -10.07 13.31
C ASP A 20 -8.74 -9.49 14.09
N GLU A 21 -7.58 -9.49 13.45
CA GLU A 21 -6.29 -8.99 13.94
C GLU A 21 -5.63 -8.19 12.80
N PRO A 22 -4.56 -7.43 13.08
CA PRO A 22 -3.78 -6.78 12.02
C PRO A 22 -3.42 -7.77 10.92
N PHE A 23 -3.71 -7.40 9.66
CA PHE A 23 -3.53 -8.31 8.54
C PHE A 23 -2.04 -8.44 8.21
N GLY A 24 -1.41 -9.58 8.50
CA GLY A 24 0.00 -9.85 8.18
C GLY A 24 0.26 -10.35 6.75
N GLY A 25 -0.78 -10.47 5.91
CA GLY A 25 -0.72 -11.22 4.64
C GLY A 25 -1.10 -12.69 4.82
N GLY A 26 -0.91 -13.49 3.77
CA GLY A 26 -1.22 -14.93 3.76
C GLY A 26 -2.61 -15.30 3.22
N VAL A 27 -2.97 -16.57 3.37
CA VAL A 27 -4.18 -17.20 2.82
C VAL A 27 -5.22 -17.40 3.92
N PRO A 28 -6.44 -16.83 3.76
CA PRO A 28 -7.56 -17.02 4.68
C PRO A 28 -7.84 -18.49 5.02
N GLY A 29 -7.93 -18.80 6.31
CA GLY A 29 -8.20 -20.15 6.82
C GLY A 29 -7.01 -21.12 6.77
N GLN A 30 -5.84 -20.68 6.28
CA GLN A 30 -4.59 -21.43 6.35
C GLN A 30 -3.60 -20.75 7.29
N ASP A 31 -3.29 -19.49 7.02
CA ASP A 31 -2.31 -18.73 7.79
C ASP A 31 -2.96 -18.01 8.98
N PHE A 32 -4.25 -17.67 8.88
CA PHE A 32 -5.03 -17.02 9.93
C PHE A 32 -6.51 -17.42 9.89
N PRO A 33 -7.23 -17.37 11.02
CA PRO A 33 -8.68 -17.54 11.04
C PRO A 33 -9.38 -16.35 10.36
N VAL A 34 -10.42 -16.63 9.57
CA VAL A 34 -11.27 -15.56 9.01
C VAL A 34 -12.07 -14.87 10.11
N ALA A 35 -12.38 -13.59 9.89
CA ALA A 35 -13.17 -12.76 10.78
C ALA A 35 -14.50 -13.43 11.18
N ASP A 36 -14.92 -13.20 12.42
CA ASP A 36 -16.10 -13.83 13.01
C ASP A 36 -17.35 -13.59 12.14
N PRO A 37 -17.91 -14.64 11.52
CA PRO A 37 -19.07 -14.52 10.64
C PRO A 37 -20.32 -13.98 11.33
N SER A 38 -20.36 -13.94 12.67
CA SER A 38 -21.45 -13.37 13.45
C SER A 38 -21.27 -11.88 13.78
N SER A 39 -20.10 -11.30 13.52
CA SER A 39 -19.78 -9.90 13.79
C SER A 39 -19.02 -9.24 12.63
N THR A 40 -17.72 -8.98 12.79
CA THR A 40 -16.79 -8.32 11.85
C THR A 40 -16.62 -9.06 10.53
N GLY A 41 -16.99 -10.34 10.48
CA GLY A 41 -17.08 -11.14 9.27
C GLY A 41 -18.21 -10.71 8.32
N GLN A 42 -19.09 -9.77 8.70
CA GLN A 42 -20.19 -9.29 7.86
C GLN A 42 -19.93 -7.86 7.36
N ILE A 43 -19.94 -7.66 6.03
CA ILE A 43 -19.72 -6.33 5.42
C ILE A 43 -21.04 -5.70 4.97
N ILE A 44 -21.72 -6.34 4.03
CA ILE A 44 -22.96 -5.82 3.43
C ILE A 44 -23.89 -6.98 3.08
N GLN A 45 -25.19 -6.80 3.31
CA GLN A 45 -26.21 -7.74 2.86
C GLN A 45 -26.90 -7.24 1.59
N PHE A 46 -26.87 -8.05 0.55
CA PHE A 46 -27.69 -7.89 -0.65
C PHE A 46 -29.01 -8.63 -0.49
N ARG A 47 -30.12 -7.94 -0.74
CA ARG A 47 -31.46 -8.54 -0.83
C ARG A 47 -31.84 -8.66 -2.29
N VAL A 48 -31.61 -9.83 -2.86
CA VAL A 48 -31.92 -10.12 -4.27
C VAL A 48 -33.39 -10.49 -4.37
N VAL A 49 -34.13 -9.75 -5.19
CA VAL A 49 -35.58 -9.95 -5.43
C VAL A 49 -35.80 -10.35 -6.90
N PRO A 50 -36.98 -10.90 -7.25
CA PRO A 50 -37.29 -11.17 -8.65
C PRO A 50 -37.12 -9.91 -9.52
N ALA A 51 -36.54 -10.08 -10.71
CA ALA A 51 -36.39 -8.99 -11.66
C ALA A 51 -37.77 -8.44 -12.06
N LEU A 52 -37.96 -7.13 -11.94
CA LEU A 52 -39.22 -6.46 -12.30
C LEU A 52 -39.30 -6.16 -13.82
N ALA A 53 -38.16 -6.16 -14.49
CA ALA A 53 -38.02 -5.91 -15.92
C ALA A 53 -36.75 -6.60 -16.43
N PRO A 54 -36.59 -6.79 -17.75
CA PRO A 54 -35.32 -7.24 -18.33
C PRO A 54 -34.18 -6.29 -17.94
N ASP A 55 -33.01 -6.85 -17.60
CA ASP A 55 -31.81 -6.06 -17.31
C ASP A 55 -31.16 -5.58 -18.62
N PRO A 56 -31.13 -4.26 -18.90
CA PRO A 56 -30.54 -3.73 -20.13
C PRO A 56 -29.02 -3.51 -20.01
N THR A 57 -28.41 -3.81 -18.86
CA THR A 57 -26.97 -3.62 -18.66
C THR A 57 -26.16 -4.62 -19.50
N THR A 58 -24.92 -4.25 -19.79
CA THR A 58 -24.00 -5.13 -20.53
C THR A 58 -23.48 -6.21 -19.58
N PRO A 59 -23.68 -7.52 -19.89
CA PRO A 59 -23.16 -8.59 -19.04
C PRO A 59 -21.65 -8.47 -18.84
N PRO A 60 -21.09 -8.82 -17.66
CA PRO A 60 -19.69 -8.55 -17.35
C PRO A 60 -18.69 -9.12 -18.37
N ARG A 61 -18.96 -10.32 -18.91
CA ARG A 61 -18.15 -10.96 -19.95
C ARG A 61 -18.10 -10.21 -21.29
N TYR A 62 -19.03 -9.29 -21.52
CA TYR A 62 -19.11 -8.45 -22.72
C TYR A 62 -18.72 -6.99 -22.44
N LEU A 63 -18.43 -6.62 -21.19
CA LEU A 63 -17.94 -5.29 -20.86
C LEU A 63 -16.57 -5.08 -21.51
N LYS A 64 -16.47 -4.02 -22.29
CA LYS A 64 -15.20 -3.52 -22.82
C LYS A 64 -14.80 -2.30 -22.01
N LEU A 65 -13.86 -2.51 -21.09
CA LEU A 65 -13.26 -1.41 -20.34
C LEU A 65 -12.17 -0.74 -21.19
N PRO A 66 -11.94 0.59 -21.04
CA PRO A 66 -10.79 1.23 -21.64
C PRO A 66 -9.50 0.50 -21.25
N ALA A 67 -8.59 0.33 -22.20
CA ALA A 67 -7.27 -0.19 -21.90
C ALA A 67 -6.55 0.78 -20.96
N ILE A 68 -5.93 0.25 -19.91
CA ILE A 68 -5.07 1.04 -19.03
C ILE A 68 -3.76 1.28 -19.80
N PRO A 69 -3.41 2.54 -20.12
CA PRO A 69 -2.15 2.83 -20.79
C PRO A 69 -1.00 2.43 -19.87
N ALA A 70 -0.04 1.68 -20.41
CA ALA A 70 1.17 1.35 -19.67
C ALA A 70 1.90 2.64 -19.28
N LEU A 71 2.36 2.71 -18.03
CA LEU A 71 3.22 3.80 -17.62
C LEU A 71 4.57 3.75 -18.38
N PRO A 72 5.21 4.92 -18.60
CA PRO A 72 6.57 4.96 -19.17
C PRO A 72 7.56 4.13 -18.34
N ALA A 73 8.74 3.87 -18.93
CA ALA A 73 9.84 3.33 -18.15
C ALA A 73 10.21 4.29 -17.02
N ALA A 74 10.47 3.76 -15.83
CA ALA A 74 10.86 4.58 -14.70
C ALA A 74 12.26 5.15 -14.90
N SER A 75 12.43 6.44 -14.59
CA SER A 75 13.71 7.15 -14.62
C SER A 75 14.44 7.09 -13.28
N VAL A 76 13.73 6.80 -12.19
CA VAL A 76 14.25 6.75 -10.82
C VAL A 76 13.62 5.56 -10.09
N THR A 77 14.41 4.88 -9.28
CA THR A 77 13.92 3.95 -8.25
C THR A 77 14.20 4.57 -6.89
N ARG A 78 13.18 4.66 -6.05
CA ARG A 78 13.22 5.34 -4.76
C ARG A 78 12.98 4.34 -3.64
N PRO A 79 14.02 3.94 -2.90
CA PRO A 79 13.85 3.04 -1.78
C PRO A 79 13.38 3.81 -0.54
N LEU A 80 12.28 3.35 0.04
CA LEU A 80 11.60 3.93 1.19
C LEU A 80 11.44 2.87 2.27
N ALA A 81 11.54 3.27 3.52
CA ALA A 81 11.48 2.38 4.67
C ALA A 81 10.15 2.53 5.40
N LEU A 82 9.58 1.40 5.84
CA LEU A 82 8.58 1.35 6.90
C LEU A 82 9.27 0.70 8.11
N LEU A 83 9.27 1.42 9.24
CA LEU A 83 9.96 1.02 10.48
C LEU A 83 9.01 1.08 11.66
N GLU A 84 9.41 0.49 12.77
CA GLU A 84 8.73 0.58 14.07
C GLU A 84 9.72 1.03 15.15
N HIS A 85 9.23 1.84 16.08
CA HIS A 85 9.92 2.13 17.33
C HIS A 85 9.25 1.33 18.44
N MET A 86 10.01 0.50 19.15
CA MET A 86 9.48 -0.35 20.22
C MET A 86 9.23 0.45 21.50
N SER A 87 8.19 0.07 22.24
CA SER A 87 7.85 0.67 23.52
C SER A 87 8.90 0.33 24.59
N GLU A 88 9.33 1.35 25.35
CA GLU A 88 10.14 1.15 26.55
C GLU A 88 9.34 0.56 27.73
N PHE A 89 8.01 0.60 27.67
CA PHE A 89 7.11 0.26 28.78
C PHE A 89 6.36 -1.06 28.57
N PHE A 90 6.14 -1.47 27.32
CA PHE A 90 5.40 -2.67 26.98
C PHE A 90 6.28 -3.60 26.13
N ALA A 91 6.49 -4.82 26.63
CA ALA A 91 7.26 -5.83 25.90
C ALA A 91 6.57 -6.18 24.59
N ASP A 92 7.37 -6.31 23.52
CA ASP A 92 6.93 -6.71 22.17
C ASP A 92 5.78 -5.85 21.60
N ALA A 93 5.71 -4.57 21.98
CA ALA A 93 4.71 -3.64 21.48
C ALA A 93 5.38 -2.44 20.80
N PRO A 94 5.04 -2.10 19.54
CA PRO A 94 5.47 -0.86 18.93
C PRO A 94 4.82 0.35 19.64
N ALA A 95 5.62 1.38 19.89
CA ALA A 95 5.14 2.70 20.32
C ALA A 95 4.74 3.57 19.13
N GLU A 96 5.48 3.48 18.02
CA GLU A 96 5.28 4.29 16.82
C GLU A 96 5.61 3.46 15.57
N ALA A 97 4.75 3.56 14.55
CA ALA A 97 5.09 3.13 13.20
C ALA A 97 5.58 4.36 12.42
N MET A 98 6.64 4.20 11.65
CA MET A 98 7.38 5.31 11.05
C MET A 98 7.68 5.06 9.58
N LEU A 99 7.83 6.15 8.85
CA LEU A 99 8.33 6.15 7.48
C LEU A 99 9.77 6.65 7.44
N GLY A 100 10.48 6.31 6.38
CA GLY A 100 11.89 6.64 6.29
C GLY A 100 12.51 6.48 4.92
N THR A 101 13.82 6.69 4.89
CA THR A 101 14.65 6.53 3.69
C THR A 101 15.55 5.31 3.84
N VAL A 102 16.01 4.78 2.70
CA VAL A 102 17.03 3.73 2.68
C VAL A 102 18.32 4.29 2.08
N GLU A 103 19.44 4.10 2.79
CA GLU A 103 20.78 4.34 2.25
C GLU A 103 21.33 3.05 1.63
N GLY A 104 21.87 3.14 0.42
CA GLY A 104 22.30 1.99 -0.37
C GLY A 104 21.20 1.45 -1.28
N ASP A 105 21.39 0.24 -1.81
CA ASP A 105 20.43 -0.44 -2.68
C ASP A 105 20.17 -1.86 -2.16
N PRO A 106 19.07 -2.08 -1.42
CA PRO A 106 18.70 -3.39 -0.91
C PRO A 106 18.50 -4.46 -1.99
N ASN A 107 18.32 -4.09 -3.26
CA ASN A 107 18.22 -5.05 -4.36
C ASN A 107 19.56 -5.75 -4.65
N THR A 108 20.68 -5.10 -4.34
CA THR A 108 22.03 -5.57 -4.70
C THR A 108 22.95 -5.77 -3.50
N GLY A 109 22.59 -5.23 -2.32
CA GLY A 109 23.34 -5.38 -1.08
C GLY A 109 22.48 -5.08 0.14
N VAL A 110 23.11 -4.90 1.30
CA VAL A 110 22.41 -4.44 2.51
C VAL A 110 22.20 -2.93 2.41
N GLY A 111 20.96 -2.48 2.59
CA GLY A 111 20.63 -1.07 2.76
C GLY A 111 20.33 -0.73 4.22
N THR A 112 20.74 0.46 4.65
CA THR A 112 20.49 0.98 6.00
C THR A 112 19.17 1.76 5.99
N LEU A 113 18.27 1.41 6.90
CA LEU A 113 16.98 2.06 7.06
C LEU A 113 17.11 3.19 8.09
N ALA A 114 16.51 4.34 7.82
CA ALA A 114 16.48 5.45 8.77
C ALA A 114 15.10 6.10 8.77
N HIS A 115 14.49 6.21 9.96
CA HIS A 115 13.21 6.89 10.12
C HIS A 115 13.33 8.39 9.80
N LYS A 116 12.17 8.96 9.47
CA LYS A 116 11.95 10.38 9.27
C LYS A 116 10.67 10.81 9.96
N MET A 117 10.76 11.83 10.78
CA MET A 117 9.58 12.46 11.40
C MET A 117 8.78 13.22 10.34
N TRP A 118 7.49 13.43 10.57
CA TRP A 118 6.64 14.25 9.70
C TRP A 118 7.26 15.63 9.44
N SER A 119 7.77 16.25 10.50
CA SER A 119 8.38 17.58 10.50
C SER A 119 9.85 17.62 10.03
N GLU A 120 10.42 16.53 9.52
CA GLU A 120 11.74 16.61 8.89
C GLU A 120 11.64 17.14 7.45
N PRO A 121 12.71 17.74 6.88
CA PRO A 121 12.72 18.22 5.50
C PRO A 121 12.30 17.17 4.49
N VAL A 122 11.64 17.59 3.40
CA VAL A 122 11.18 16.69 2.33
C VAL A 122 12.35 15.92 1.70
N THR A 123 12.22 14.60 1.65
CA THR A 123 13.19 13.67 1.03
C THR A 123 12.69 13.11 -0.30
N GLU A 124 11.38 12.90 -0.43
CA GLU A 124 10.74 12.40 -1.64
C GLU A 124 10.44 13.58 -2.59
N ASN A 125 11.24 13.71 -3.65
CA ASN A 125 11.23 14.90 -4.52
C ASN A 125 11.18 14.57 -6.04
N PRO A 126 10.14 13.89 -6.55
CA PRO A 126 10.05 13.56 -7.97
C PRO A 126 10.09 14.80 -8.88
N ALA A 127 10.77 14.71 -10.01
CA ALA A 127 10.71 15.76 -11.03
C ALA A 127 9.34 15.77 -11.74
N VAL A 128 8.89 16.94 -12.19
CA VAL A 128 7.64 17.06 -12.97
C VAL A 128 7.73 16.22 -14.24
N GLY A 129 6.76 15.33 -14.43
CA GLY A 129 6.69 14.38 -15.54
C GLY A 129 7.53 13.11 -15.35
N ALA A 130 8.30 12.99 -14.27
CA ALA A 130 9.08 11.78 -14.00
C ALA A 130 8.17 10.59 -13.75
N THR A 131 8.59 9.42 -14.24
CA THR A 131 8.02 8.15 -13.81
C THR A 131 9.02 7.51 -12.86
N GLU A 132 8.60 7.18 -11.65
CA GLU A 132 9.45 6.53 -10.65
C GLU A 132 8.90 5.17 -10.27
N VAL A 133 9.77 4.27 -9.83
CA VAL A 133 9.40 3.13 -8.98
C VAL A 133 9.66 3.53 -7.53
N TRP A 134 8.65 3.44 -6.68
CA TRP A 134 8.82 3.55 -5.24
C TRP A 134 8.83 2.15 -4.65
N GLU A 135 9.81 1.88 -3.80
CA GLU A 135 10.01 0.58 -3.15
C GLU A 135 9.77 0.74 -1.65
N PHE A 136 8.70 0.14 -1.13
CA PHE A 136 8.37 0.14 0.28
C PHE A 136 9.00 -1.09 0.93
N TYR A 137 10.16 -0.92 1.58
CA TYR A 137 10.81 -1.95 2.39
C TYR A 137 10.14 -2.01 3.75
N ASN A 138 9.29 -3.02 3.95
CA ASN A 138 8.58 -3.18 5.20
C ASN A 138 9.38 -4.00 6.21
N ALA A 139 10.08 -3.31 7.09
CA ALA A 139 10.87 -3.87 8.18
C ALA A 139 10.07 -4.10 9.47
N THR A 140 8.76 -3.83 9.43
CA THR A 140 7.84 -3.97 10.57
C THR A 140 7.21 -5.37 10.62
N ALA A 141 6.52 -5.68 11.72
CA ALA A 141 5.76 -6.92 11.85
C ALA A 141 4.37 -6.86 11.19
N ASP A 142 3.86 -5.66 10.89
CA ASP A 142 2.51 -5.43 10.38
C ASP A 142 2.46 -5.13 8.88
N ALA A 143 1.32 -5.40 8.24
CA ALA A 143 1.10 -4.86 6.89
C ALA A 143 0.53 -3.45 6.96
N HIS A 144 1.02 -2.58 6.07
CA HIS A 144 0.62 -1.18 6.03
C HIS A 144 -0.06 -0.84 4.71
N PRO A 145 -1.30 -0.32 4.70
CA PRO A 145 -1.93 0.24 3.51
C PRO A 145 -1.27 1.57 3.14
N MET A 146 -0.28 1.54 2.26
CA MET A 146 0.47 2.72 1.85
C MET A 146 -0.27 3.50 0.76
N HIS A 147 -0.65 4.74 1.08
CA HIS A 147 -1.32 5.68 0.19
C HIS A 147 -0.37 6.79 -0.28
N ILE A 148 -0.45 7.15 -1.57
CA ILE A 148 0.30 8.28 -2.15
C ILE A 148 -0.72 9.27 -2.74
N HIS A 149 -0.70 10.52 -2.28
CA HIS A 149 -1.59 11.56 -2.78
C HIS A 149 -1.27 11.96 -4.22
N GLU A 150 -2.22 12.66 -4.86
CA GLU A 150 -2.17 13.23 -6.22
C GLU A 150 -2.11 12.22 -7.38
N ILE A 151 -1.44 11.09 -7.21
CA ILE A 151 -1.20 10.14 -8.29
C ILE A 151 -1.99 8.85 -8.12
N VAL A 152 -2.04 8.09 -9.21
CA VAL A 152 -2.34 6.67 -9.18
C VAL A 152 -1.15 5.92 -9.79
N PHE A 153 -0.95 4.68 -9.36
CA PHE A 153 0.20 3.85 -9.66
C PHE A 153 -0.20 2.44 -10.07
N GLU A 154 0.72 1.75 -10.73
CA GLU A 154 0.66 0.31 -10.97
C GLU A 154 1.40 -0.41 -9.86
N VAL A 155 0.82 -1.47 -9.29
CA VAL A 155 1.55 -2.40 -8.42
C VAL A 155 2.43 -3.28 -9.32
N VAL A 156 3.74 -3.23 -9.13
CA VAL A 156 4.71 -3.93 -9.99
C VAL A 156 4.94 -5.35 -9.51
N ASN A 157 5.33 -5.50 -8.25
CA ASN A 157 5.55 -6.79 -7.60
C ASN A 157 5.76 -6.60 -6.08
N ARG A 158 5.86 -7.72 -5.38
CA ARG A 158 6.40 -7.84 -4.04
C ARG A 158 7.53 -8.87 -4.01
N GLN A 159 8.47 -8.72 -3.10
CA GLN A 159 9.60 -9.65 -2.98
C GLN A 159 10.12 -9.72 -1.56
N GLU A 160 10.47 -10.93 -1.11
CA GLU A 160 11.01 -11.19 0.23
C GLU A 160 12.30 -10.40 0.50
N ILE A 161 12.39 -9.86 1.71
CA ILE A 161 13.58 -9.17 2.23
C ILE A 161 14.04 -9.83 3.54
N PHE A 162 15.35 -9.85 3.76
CA PHE A 162 15.91 -9.98 5.10
C PHE A 162 15.86 -8.63 5.79
N VAL A 163 15.49 -8.66 7.06
CA VAL A 163 15.52 -7.52 7.97
C VAL A 163 16.39 -7.94 9.16
N ASP A 164 17.27 -7.05 9.63
CA ASP A 164 18.06 -7.35 10.83
C ASP A 164 17.21 -7.36 12.11
N GLU A 165 17.78 -7.87 13.20
CA GLU A 165 17.10 -7.98 14.49
C GLU A 165 16.62 -6.61 15.04
N MET A 166 17.26 -5.52 14.62
CA MET A 166 16.91 -4.18 15.07
C MET A 166 15.90 -3.48 14.16
N GLY A 167 15.51 -4.07 13.03
CA GLY A 167 14.65 -3.42 12.03
C GLY A 167 15.34 -2.25 11.30
N MET A 168 16.67 -2.19 11.32
CA MET A 168 17.46 -1.03 10.85
C MET A 168 18.22 -1.28 9.56
N SER A 169 18.18 -2.50 9.02
CA SER A 169 18.66 -2.79 7.67
C SER A 169 17.77 -3.78 6.94
N ALA A 170 17.77 -3.67 5.61
CA ALA A 170 17.05 -4.56 4.72
C ALA A 170 17.88 -4.98 3.52
N GLN A 171 17.66 -6.20 3.03
CA GLN A 171 18.20 -6.69 1.77
C GLN A 171 17.19 -7.64 1.11
N VAL A 172 16.95 -7.50 -0.19
CA VAL A 172 16.19 -8.51 -0.95
C VAL A 172 16.85 -9.88 -0.79
N VAL A 173 16.08 -10.88 -0.37
CA VAL A 173 16.58 -12.24 -0.15
C VAL A 173 17.25 -12.73 -1.44
N PRO A 174 18.57 -13.03 -1.44
CA PRO A 174 19.26 -13.45 -2.66
C PRO A 174 18.65 -14.71 -3.26
N GLY A 175 18.31 -14.65 -4.55
CA GLY A 175 17.67 -15.75 -5.27
C GLY A 175 16.15 -15.86 -5.08
N SER A 176 15.53 -14.99 -4.27
CA SER A 176 14.07 -14.89 -4.22
C SER A 176 13.52 -14.40 -5.56
N THR A 177 12.29 -14.82 -5.88
CA THR A 177 11.60 -14.42 -7.11
C THR A 177 10.52 -13.39 -6.78
N PRO A 178 10.44 -12.27 -7.49
CA PRO A 178 9.35 -11.31 -7.28
C PRO A 178 7.99 -11.92 -7.65
N VAL A 179 7.00 -11.67 -6.80
CA VAL A 179 5.61 -12.07 -7.01
C VAL A 179 4.85 -10.89 -7.60
N GLY A 180 4.20 -11.10 -8.74
CA GLY A 180 3.40 -10.05 -9.40
C GLY A 180 2.21 -9.58 -8.57
N PRO A 181 1.50 -8.52 -9.03
CA PRO A 181 0.33 -7.98 -8.33
C PRO A 181 -0.81 -9.01 -8.23
N GLU A 182 -1.60 -8.89 -7.18
CA GLU A 182 -2.81 -9.68 -7.00
C GLU A 182 -3.79 -9.47 -8.17
N PRO A 183 -4.72 -10.41 -8.46
CA PRO A 183 -5.69 -10.24 -9.54
C PRO A 183 -6.48 -8.91 -9.49
N TRP A 184 -6.76 -8.39 -8.29
CA TRP A 184 -7.45 -7.12 -8.07
C TRP A 184 -6.53 -5.87 -8.06
N GLU A 185 -5.21 -6.07 -8.12
CA GLU A 185 -4.20 -5.00 -8.14
C GLU A 185 -3.63 -4.73 -9.54
N ARG A 186 -4.12 -5.42 -10.57
CA ARG A 186 -3.64 -5.28 -11.97
C ARG A 186 -4.07 -3.99 -12.67
N GLY A 187 -4.82 -3.13 -11.97
CA GLY A 187 -5.21 -1.81 -12.46
C GLY A 187 -4.45 -0.70 -11.73
N LEU A 188 -4.80 0.54 -12.03
CA LEU A 188 -4.27 1.69 -11.29
C LEU A 188 -4.82 1.72 -9.86
N LYS A 189 -3.97 2.00 -8.89
CA LYS A 189 -4.25 2.08 -7.45
C LYS A 189 -3.70 3.39 -6.90
N ASP A 190 -4.20 3.84 -5.78
CA ASP A 190 -3.64 4.95 -5.00
C ASP A 190 -3.15 4.48 -3.62
N THR A 191 -3.56 3.28 -3.22
CA THR A 191 -3.25 2.63 -1.95
C THR A 191 -2.88 1.17 -2.22
N VAL A 192 -1.80 0.68 -1.59
CA VAL A 192 -1.32 -0.69 -1.72
C VAL A 192 -0.99 -1.27 -0.35
N ILE A 193 -1.31 -2.55 -0.12
CA ILE A 193 -0.86 -3.24 1.09
C ILE A 193 0.62 -3.59 0.94
N ALA A 194 1.46 -3.02 1.78
CA ALA A 194 2.86 -3.39 1.93
C ALA A 194 2.99 -4.45 3.03
N TYR A 195 3.22 -5.70 2.65
CA TYR A 195 3.30 -6.82 3.60
C TYR A 195 4.61 -6.82 4.39
N PRO A 196 4.60 -7.30 5.65
CA PRO A 196 5.80 -7.42 6.46
C PRO A 196 6.81 -8.37 5.82
N GLY A 197 8.10 -8.08 5.99
CA GLY A 197 9.19 -8.91 5.44
C GLY A 197 9.29 -8.87 3.90
N GLN A 198 8.61 -7.94 3.24
CA GLN A 198 8.67 -7.77 1.79
C GLN A 198 9.02 -6.33 1.40
N VAL A 199 9.62 -6.20 0.22
CA VAL A 199 9.61 -4.94 -0.53
C VAL A 199 8.41 -4.94 -1.48
N THR A 200 7.55 -3.93 -1.35
CA THR A 200 6.43 -3.70 -2.28
C THR A 200 6.81 -2.60 -3.27
N ARG A 201 6.74 -2.89 -4.58
CA ARG A 201 7.15 -1.95 -5.63
C ARG A 201 5.95 -1.41 -6.38
N VAL A 202 5.83 -0.08 -6.43
CA VAL A 202 4.80 0.62 -7.23
C VAL A 202 5.44 1.54 -8.26
N ARG A 203 4.81 1.71 -9.41
CA ARG A 203 5.27 2.61 -10.47
C ARG A 203 4.26 3.71 -10.72
N ALA A 204 4.69 4.97 -10.73
CA ALA A 204 3.81 6.13 -10.86
C ALA A 204 4.45 7.23 -11.72
N THR A 205 3.63 8.06 -12.38
CA THR A 205 4.09 9.28 -13.08
C THR A 205 3.62 10.53 -12.35
N PHE A 206 4.54 11.42 -11.98
CA PHE A 206 4.30 12.60 -11.16
C PHE A 206 4.13 13.86 -12.03
N LYS A 207 2.90 14.24 -12.38
CA LYS A 207 2.64 15.25 -13.43
C LYS A 207 2.32 16.65 -12.91
N VAL A 208 1.60 16.75 -11.79
CA VAL A 208 1.15 18.04 -11.25
C VAL A 208 2.15 18.50 -10.21
N PRO A 209 2.81 19.66 -10.39
CA PRO A 209 3.78 20.13 -9.42
C PRO A 209 3.04 20.57 -8.13
N GLY A 210 3.61 20.26 -6.97
CA GLY A 210 3.00 20.59 -5.68
C GLY A 210 3.67 19.85 -4.52
N GLN A 211 3.28 20.19 -3.30
CA GLN A 211 3.62 19.43 -2.10
C GLN A 211 2.41 18.64 -1.65
N PHE A 212 2.63 17.36 -1.41
CA PHE A 212 1.61 16.35 -1.12
C PHE A 212 2.14 15.43 0.00
N VAL A 213 1.40 14.38 0.33
CA VAL A 213 1.81 13.41 1.35
C VAL A 213 1.72 11.97 0.87
N TRP A 214 2.54 11.13 1.47
CA TRP A 214 2.39 9.68 1.41
C TRP A 214 2.41 9.15 2.84
N HIS A 215 1.55 8.18 3.13
CA HIS A 215 1.31 7.73 4.49
C HIS A 215 0.73 6.33 4.55
N CYS A 216 0.85 5.71 5.72
CA CYS A 216 0.01 4.57 6.07
C CYS A 216 -1.43 5.06 6.28
N HIS A 217 -2.40 4.30 5.79
CA HIS A 217 -3.82 4.63 5.91
C HIS A 217 -4.51 3.95 7.11
N ILE A 218 -3.72 3.40 8.05
CA ILE A 218 -4.16 3.13 9.41
C ILE A 218 -4.04 4.45 10.16
N VAL A 219 -5.17 5.06 10.52
CA VAL A 219 -5.20 6.45 11.02
C VAL A 219 -4.37 6.61 12.29
N GLU A 220 -4.39 5.60 13.15
CA GLU A 220 -3.58 5.56 14.37
C GLU A 220 -2.08 5.56 14.08
N HIS A 221 -1.64 4.98 12.95
CA HIS A 221 -0.25 5.05 12.50
C HIS A 221 0.01 6.41 11.84
N GLU A 222 -0.88 6.89 10.97
CA GLU A 222 -0.77 8.19 10.28
C GLU A 222 -0.54 9.35 11.26
N ASP A 223 -1.35 9.42 12.31
CA ASP A 223 -1.32 10.50 13.30
C ASP A 223 -0.13 10.43 14.28
N ASN A 224 0.64 9.31 14.29
CA ASN A 224 1.73 9.09 15.26
C ASN A 224 2.84 8.13 14.75
N GLU A 225 3.65 8.45 13.74
CA GLU A 225 3.72 9.63 12.85
C GLU A 225 4.00 9.14 11.41
N MET A 226 3.30 8.10 10.96
CA MET A 226 3.57 7.33 9.73
C MET A 226 3.10 8.05 8.46
N MET A 227 3.44 9.34 8.36
CA MET A 227 3.13 10.22 7.25
C MET A 227 4.34 11.10 6.92
N ARG A 228 4.61 11.27 5.63
CA ARG A 228 5.72 12.09 5.14
C ARG A 228 5.29 13.01 4.00
N PRO A 229 5.77 14.26 3.98
CA PRO A 229 5.57 15.14 2.84
C PRO A 229 6.47 14.71 1.68
N PHE A 230 5.95 14.81 0.45
CA PHE A 230 6.72 14.71 -0.78
C PHE A 230 6.45 15.91 -1.69
N ARG A 231 7.39 16.24 -2.58
CA ARG A 231 7.28 17.40 -3.48
C ARG A 231 7.55 17.05 -4.92
N ILE A 232 6.57 17.30 -5.78
CA ILE A 232 6.73 17.18 -7.23
C ILE A 232 7.28 18.51 -7.78
N GLY A 233 8.53 18.47 -8.24
CA GLY A 233 9.20 19.63 -8.82
C GLY A 233 9.86 20.58 -7.80
N PRO A 234 10.14 21.85 -8.20
CA PRO A 234 10.83 22.81 -7.34
C PRO A 234 9.94 23.27 -6.18
N VAL A 235 10.58 23.94 -5.22
CA VAL A 235 9.91 24.69 -4.15
C VAL A 235 8.89 25.66 -4.76
N GLN A 236 7.64 25.59 -4.31
CA GLN A 236 6.57 26.46 -4.79
C GLN A 236 6.30 27.64 -3.85
N PRO A 237 5.90 28.81 -4.39
CA PRO A 237 5.44 29.93 -3.56
C PRO A 237 4.27 29.51 -2.65
N GLY A 238 4.38 29.78 -1.35
CA GLY A 238 3.34 29.46 -0.38
C GLY A 238 3.28 27.99 0.06
N GLN A 239 4.24 27.15 -0.34
CA GLN A 239 4.36 25.81 0.23
C GLN A 239 4.68 25.88 1.72
N PRO A 240 4.20 24.92 2.54
CA PRO A 240 4.63 24.79 3.92
C PRO A 240 6.16 24.73 4.00
N PRO A 241 6.81 25.44 4.93
CA PRO A 241 8.24 25.28 5.15
C PRO A 241 8.56 23.82 5.49
N ASP A 242 9.76 23.39 5.14
CA ASP A 242 10.30 22.13 5.67
C ASP A 242 10.25 22.20 7.21
N GLY A 243 9.48 21.30 7.82
CA GLY A 243 9.45 21.11 9.26
C GLY A 243 8.62 22.05 10.12
N THR A 244 7.52 22.57 9.61
CA THR A 244 6.51 23.21 10.46
C THR A 244 5.36 22.26 10.76
N MET A 245 5.19 21.95 12.06
CA MET A 245 3.89 21.56 12.63
C MET A 245 2.94 22.76 12.65
#